data_AF-A0A3R7FKW0-F1
#
_entry.id   AF-A0A3R7FKW0-F1
#
_cell.length_a   1.000
_cell.length_b   1.000
_cell.length_c   1.000
_cell.angle_alpha   90.00
_cell.angle_beta   90.00
_cell.angle_gamma   90.00
#
_symmetry.space_group_name_H-M   'P 1'
#
loop_
_entity.id
_entity.type
_entity.pdbx_description
1 polymer ?
#
loop_
_entity_poly.entity_id
_entity_poly.type
_entity_poly.pdbx_seq_one_letter_code
_entity_poly.pdbx_strand_id
1 'polypeptide(L)'
;MTTTPKDDVTYLAELAYDAIRPASGNDKAYAIERVFRESVKAVKESNEFRMNADEAALRITGKLQKLPDRSDQVFRVSREDSDHGGHLNERIERYAEAFAQRLLVDRCDGKPSLLKRRANGFADGFYAATLQLKYQSSEDDSDESTDEESIQQ
;
A
#
# COMPACT_ATOMS: atom_id res chain seq x y z
N MET A 1 5.11 -18.44 13.58
CA MET A 1 4.30 -17.49 14.36
C MET A 1 3.02 -17.25 13.58
N THR A 2 1.85 -17.34 14.23
CA THR A 2 0.58 -16.99 13.58
C THR A 2 0.46 -15.47 13.59
N THR A 3 0.47 -14.82 12.43
CA THR A 3 0.23 -13.37 12.35
C THR A 3 -1.23 -13.08 12.69
N THR A 4 -1.53 -11.86 13.13
CA THR A 4 -2.90 -11.36 13.27
C THR A 4 -3.33 -10.62 12.00
N PRO A 5 -4.64 -10.41 11.77
CA PRO A 5 -5.09 -9.56 10.67
C PRO A 5 -4.53 -8.14 10.72
N LYS A 6 -4.25 -7.62 11.93
CA LYS A 6 -3.59 -6.33 12.11
C LYS A 6 -2.18 -6.37 11.54
N ASP A 7 -1.38 -7.37 11.92
CA ASP A 7 0.00 -7.50 11.46
C ASP A 7 0.09 -7.62 9.94
N ASP A 8 -0.81 -8.39 9.32
CA ASP A 8 -0.85 -8.51 7.86
C ASP A 8 -1.19 -7.19 7.17
N VAL A 9 -2.16 -6.44 7.70
CA VAL A 9 -2.58 -5.16 7.13
C VAL A 9 -1.53 -4.08 7.32
N THR A 10 -0.87 -4.02 8.49
CA THR A 10 0.25 -3.11 8.74
C THR A 10 1.40 -3.38 7.78
N TYR A 11 1.80 -4.65 7.63
CA TYR A 11 2.85 -5.03 6.68
C TYR A 11 2.50 -4.67 5.23
N LEU A 12 1.23 -4.79 4.84
CA LEU A 12 0.78 -4.37 3.53
C LEU A 12 0.82 -2.85 3.34
N ALA A 13 0.54 -2.07 4.39
CA ALA A 13 0.65 -0.63 4.35
C ALA A 13 2.11 -0.21 4.15
N GLU A 14 3.06 -0.84 4.84
CA GLU A 14 4.50 -0.61 4.66
C GLU A 14 4.93 -0.86 3.21
N LEU A 15 4.62 -2.05 2.66
CA LEU A 15 4.95 -2.38 1.28
C LEU A 15 4.29 -1.46 0.25
N ALA A 16 3.05 -1.05 0.51
CA ALA A 16 2.36 -0.11 -0.37
C ALA A 16 3.01 1.27 -0.30
N TYR A 17 3.31 1.76 0.90
CA TYR A 17 3.90 3.07 1.14
C TYR A 17 5.33 3.18 0.60
N ASP A 18 6.05 2.07 0.55
CA ASP A 18 7.34 1.95 -0.10
C ASP A 18 7.24 2.06 -1.63
N ALA A 19 6.11 1.67 -2.25
CA ALA A 19 5.95 1.70 -3.72
C ALA A 19 5.18 2.92 -4.24
N ILE A 20 4.04 3.22 -3.62
CA ILE A 20 3.04 4.19 -4.05
C ILE A 20 2.49 4.92 -2.82
N ARG A 21 2.77 6.22 -2.71
CA ARG A 21 2.32 7.06 -1.58
C ARG A 21 1.10 7.90 -1.96
N PRO A 22 0.23 8.24 -1.00
CA PRO A 22 -0.79 9.27 -1.20
C PRO A 22 -0.13 10.62 -1.45
N ALA A 23 -0.65 11.40 -2.40
CA ALA A 23 -0.13 12.73 -2.73
C ALA A 23 -0.17 13.68 -1.52
N SER A 24 0.87 14.52 -1.40
CA SER A 24 0.98 15.55 -0.37
C SER A 24 -0.24 16.47 -0.37
N GLY A 25 -0.82 16.74 0.80
CA GLY A 25 -2.04 17.56 0.96
C GLY A 25 -3.36 16.83 0.70
N ASN A 26 -3.34 15.53 0.34
CA ASN A 26 -4.56 14.74 0.19
C ASN A 26 -4.81 13.85 1.42
N ASP A 27 -5.48 14.41 2.42
CA ASP A 27 -5.83 13.72 3.67
C ASP A 27 -7.16 12.95 3.58
N LYS A 28 -7.74 12.84 2.38
CA LYS A 28 -8.97 12.07 2.19
C LYS A 28 -8.66 10.60 2.47
N ALA A 29 -9.46 9.97 3.33
CA ALA A 29 -9.32 8.56 3.69
C ALA A 29 -9.12 7.66 2.47
N TYR A 30 -9.92 7.90 1.44
CA TYR A 30 -9.88 7.14 0.20
C TYR A 30 -8.56 7.27 -0.59
N ALA A 31 -7.86 8.39 -0.51
CA ALA A 31 -6.54 8.56 -1.14
C ALA A 31 -5.47 7.78 -0.36
N ILE A 32 -5.51 7.86 0.97
CA ILE A 32 -4.58 7.18 1.88
C ILE A 32 -4.67 5.65 1.74
N GLU A 33 -5.88 5.11 1.55
CA GLU A 33 -6.09 3.66 1.37
C GLU A 33 -6.27 3.24 -0.11
N ARG A 34 -5.93 4.11 -1.07
CA ARG A 34 -6.25 3.91 -2.50
C ARG A 34 -5.62 2.63 -3.06
N VAL A 35 -4.35 2.36 -2.74
CA VAL A 35 -3.63 1.15 -3.17
C VAL A 35 -4.37 -0.11 -2.70
N PHE A 36 -4.77 -0.15 -1.44
CA PHE A 36 -5.57 -1.25 -0.87
C PHE A 36 -6.90 -1.41 -1.58
N ARG A 37 -7.67 -0.33 -1.76
CA ARG A 37 -9.00 -0.41 -2.41
C ARG A 37 -8.92 -0.84 -3.86
N GLU A 38 -7.91 -0.39 -4.60
CA GLU A 38 -7.69 -0.85 -5.98
C GLU A 38 -7.27 -2.33 -6.03
N SER A 39 -6.50 -2.81 -5.05
CA SER A 39 -6.17 -4.24 -4.92
C SER A 39 -7.42 -5.10 -4.70
N VAL A 40 -8.31 -4.67 -3.80
CA VAL A 40 -9.61 -5.34 -3.59
C VAL A 40 -10.45 -5.32 -4.88
N LYS A 41 -10.43 -4.22 -5.65
CA LYS A 41 -11.12 -4.14 -6.94
C LYS A 41 -10.56 -5.13 -7.95
N ALA A 42 -9.23 -5.25 -8.09
CA ALA A 42 -8.61 -6.21 -9.01
C ALA A 42 -9.05 -7.65 -8.76
N VAL A 43 -9.16 -8.05 -7.49
CA VAL A 43 -9.58 -9.41 -7.11
C VAL A 43 -11.08 -9.61 -7.34
N LYS A 44 -11.93 -8.66 -6.94
CA LYS A 44 -13.39 -8.84 -7.01
C LYS A 44 -13.97 -8.72 -8.44
N GLU A 45 -13.30 -8.01 -9.34
CA GLU A 45 -13.72 -7.83 -10.74
C GLU A 45 -13.55 -9.11 -11.58
N SER A 46 -12.91 -10.14 -11.02
CA SER A 46 -12.69 -11.43 -11.68
C SER A 46 -13.96 -12.27 -11.87
N ASN A 47 -15.00 -12.05 -11.05
CA ASN A 47 -16.17 -12.93 -10.92
C ASN A 47 -15.84 -14.40 -10.57
N GLU A 48 -14.61 -14.70 -10.16
CA GLU A 48 -14.18 -16.03 -9.77
C GLU A 48 -14.73 -16.42 -8.40
N PHE A 49 -15.14 -17.68 -8.25
CA PHE A 49 -15.58 -18.20 -6.95
C PHE A 49 -14.41 -18.30 -5.96
N ARG A 50 -13.24 -18.71 -6.47
CA ARG A 50 -12.00 -18.83 -5.72
C ARG A 50 -10.83 -18.49 -6.63
N MET A 51 -9.84 -17.82 -6.08
CA MET A 51 -8.65 -17.36 -6.78
C MET A 51 -7.41 -17.79 -5.99
N ASN A 52 -6.38 -18.26 -6.70
CA ASN A 52 -5.09 -18.59 -6.10
C ASN A 52 -4.22 -17.31 -5.94
N ALA A 53 -3.12 -17.43 -5.18
CA ALA A 53 -2.28 -16.28 -4.88
C ALA A 53 -1.65 -15.67 -6.14
N ASP A 54 -1.08 -16.50 -7.03
CA ASP A 54 -0.37 -16.03 -8.22
C ASP A 54 -1.29 -15.25 -9.18
N GLU A 55 -2.50 -15.74 -9.41
CA GLU A 55 -3.48 -15.07 -10.27
C GLU A 55 -3.92 -13.73 -9.65
N ALA A 56 -4.16 -13.70 -8.34
CA ALA A 56 -4.51 -12.48 -7.64
C ALA A 56 -3.37 -11.45 -7.70
N ALA A 57 -2.14 -11.89 -7.44
CA ALA A 57 -0.95 -11.04 -7.49
C ALA A 57 -0.80 -10.41 -8.87
N LEU A 58 -0.89 -11.20 -9.96
CA LEU A 58 -0.78 -10.69 -11.33
C LEU A 58 -1.83 -9.62 -11.65
N ARG A 59 -3.08 -9.83 -11.23
CA ARG A 59 -4.18 -8.87 -11.42
C ARG A 59 -3.94 -7.57 -10.63
N ILE A 60 -3.47 -7.69 -9.39
CA ILE A 60 -3.18 -6.55 -8.52
C ILE A 60 -2.00 -5.75 -9.10
N THR A 61 -0.89 -6.41 -9.45
CA THR A 61 0.30 -5.78 -10.07
C THR A 61 -0.09 -4.98 -11.30
N GLY A 62 -0.81 -5.59 -12.25
CA GLY A 62 -1.20 -4.92 -13.49
C GLY A 62 -2.13 -3.71 -13.27
N LYS A 63 -2.94 -3.71 -12.20
CA LYS A 63 -3.77 -2.56 -11.83
C LYS A 63 -2.95 -1.45 -11.16
N LEU A 64 -2.03 -1.81 -10.26
CA LEU A 64 -1.24 -0.85 -9.49
C LEU A 64 -0.14 -0.17 -10.32
N GLN A 65 0.48 -0.86 -11.28
CA GLN A 65 1.46 -0.25 -12.20
C GLN A 65 0.88 0.96 -12.95
N LYS A 66 -0.42 0.91 -13.25
CA LYS A 66 -1.16 1.95 -13.98
C LYS A 66 -1.84 2.97 -13.06
N LEU A 67 -1.84 2.74 -11.75
CA LEU A 67 -2.61 3.54 -10.81
C LEU A 67 -2.12 5.00 -10.74
N PRO A 68 -0.80 5.28 -10.59
CA PRO A 68 -0.29 6.65 -10.55
C PRO A 68 -0.56 7.45 -11.84
N ASP A 69 -0.63 6.79 -13.00
CA ASP A 69 -0.94 7.47 -14.27
C ASP A 69 -2.44 7.80 -14.43
N ARG A 70 -3.29 7.15 -13.63
CA ARG A 70 -4.76 7.26 -13.70
C ARG A 70 -5.37 8.07 -12.57
N SER A 71 -4.56 8.49 -11.60
CA SER A 71 -5.03 9.19 -10.41
C SER A 71 -3.98 10.15 -9.89
N ASP A 72 -4.36 11.41 -9.74
CA ASP A 72 -3.63 12.47 -9.05
C ASP A 72 -3.55 12.29 -7.53
N GLN A 73 -4.24 11.29 -6.98
CA GLN A 73 -4.33 11.07 -5.53
C GLN A 73 -3.12 10.33 -4.95
N VAL A 74 -2.29 9.73 -5.81
CA VAL A 74 -1.12 8.95 -5.42
C VAL A 74 0.04 9.21 -6.36
N PHE A 75 1.27 8.98 -5.91
CA PHE A 75 2.46 9.10 -6.72
C PHE A 75 3.39 7.91 -6.55
N ARG A 76 4.29 7.72 -7.51
CA ARG A 76 5.33 6.69 -7.48
C ARG A 76 6.43 7.13 -6.54
N VAL A 77 6.81 6.28 -5.60
CA VAL A 77 7.99 6.54 -4.75
C VAL A 77 9.24 6.38 -5.60
N SER A 78 10.21 7.28 -5.43
CA SER A 78 11.51 7.18 -6.09
C SER A 78 12.28 5.95 -5.58
N ARG A 79 13.48 5.69 -6.12
CA ARG A 79 14.33 4.61 -5.58
C ARG A 79 15.02 5.08 -4.29
N GLU A 80 15.32 6.36 -4.22
CA GLU A 80 16.04 7.03 -3.15
C GLU A 80 15.18 7.11 -1.88
N ASP A 81 13.88 7.36 -2.04
CA ASP A 81 12.93 7.44 -0.92
C ASP A 81 12.36 6.07 -0.52
N SER A 82 12.94 4.99 -1.03
CA SER A 82 12.50 3.60 -0.86
C SER A 82 13.27 2.93 0.27
N ASP A 83 12.56 2.33 1.22
CA ASP A 83 13.18 1.52 2.28
C ASP A 83 13.74 0.21 1.73
N HIS A 84 13.19 -0.29 0.62
CA HIS A 84 13.64 -1.52 -0.02
C HIS A 84 14.49 -1.30 -1.28
N GLY A 85 14.65 -0.06 -1.73
CA GLY A 85 15.29 0.26 -3.00
C GLY A 85 14.63 -0.43 -4.20
N GLY A 86 15.45 -0.87 -5.16
CA GLY A 86 15.02 -1.66 -6.32
C GLY A 86 14.17 -0.90 -7.35
N HIS A 87 13.63 -1.64 -8.32
CA HIS A 87 12.71 -1.09 -9.30
C HIS A 87 11.29 -0.97 -8.71
N LEU A 88 10.55 0.07 -9.11
CA LEU A 88 9.15 0.25 -8.70
C LEU A 88 8.29 -0.99 -8.95
N ASN A 89 8.48 -1.66 -10.08
CA ASN A 89 7.69 -2.85 -10.43
C ASN A 89 7.92 -4.00 -9.43
N GLU A 90 9.15 -4.21 -8.98
CA GLU A 90 9.50 -5.24 -7.99
C GLU A 90 8.83 -4.94 -6.64
N ARG A 91 8.76 -3.66 -6.24
CA ARG A 91 8.04 -3.25 -5.02
C ARG A 91 6.53 -3.45 -5.12
N ILE A 92 5.94 -3.11 -6.27
CA ILE A 92 4.52 -3.36 -6.54
C ILE A 92 4.23 -4.87 -6.51
N GLU A 93 5.09 -5.69 -7.12
CA GLU A 93 4.97 -7.15 -7.13
C GLU A 93 5.04 -7.72 -5.71
N ARG A 94 6.01 -7.27 -4.90
CA ARG A 94 6.13 -7.67 -3.48
C ARG A 94 4.87 -7.35 -2.69
N TYR A 95 4.30 -6.16 -2.86
CA TYR A 95 3.01 -5.81 -2.26
C TYR A 95 1.89 -6.74 -2.75
N ALA A 96 1.80 -6.98 -4.05
CA ALA A 96 0.73 -7.77 -4.66
C ALA A 96 0.76 -9.24 -4.21
N GLU A 97 1.94 -9.85 -4.17
CA GLU A 97 2.17 -11.20 -3.65
C GLU A 97 1.79 -11.30 -2.18
N ALA A 98 2.22 -10.34 -1.35
CA ALA A 98 1.88 -10.31 0.06
C ALA A 98 0.36 -10.15 0.26
N PHE A 99 -0.30 -9.30 -0.51
CA PHE A 99 -1.76 -9.11 -0.43
C PHE A 99 -2.49 -10.41 -0.78
N ALA A 100 -2.09 -11.02 -1.90
CA ALA A 100 -2.70 -12.23 -2.41
C ALA A 100 -2.56 -13.40 -1.43
N GLN A 101 -1.36 -13.63 -0.90
CA GLN A 101 -1.14 -14.71 0.05
C GLN A 101 -1.79 -14.39 1.40
N ARG A 102 -1.39 -13.28 2.04
CA ARG A 102 -1.74 -13.02 3.44
C ARG A 102 -3.21 -12.67 3.61
N LEU A 103 -3.80 -11.86 2.74
CA LEU A 103 -5.21 -11.47 2.91
C LEU A 103 -6.18 -12.36 2.14
N LEU A 104 -5.94 -12.56 0.85
CA LEU A 104 -6.89 -13.32 0.04
C LEU A 104 -6.85 -14.81 0.41
N VAL A 105 -5.68 -15.45 0.39
CA VAL A 105 -5.58 -16.89 0.68
C VAL A 105 -5.73 -17.17 2.18
N ASP A 106 -4.89 -16.60 3.03
CA ASP A 106 -4.82 -17.01 4.44
C ASP A 106 -5.99 -16.49 5.29
N ARG A 107 -6.49 -15.27 5.03
CA ARG A 107 -7.65 -14.72 5.77
C ARG A 107 -8.98 -15.00 5.11
N CYS A 108 -9.04 -15.10 3.78
CA CYS A 108 -10.29 -15.17 3.04
C CYS A 108 -10.48 -16.48 2.28
N ASP A 109 -9.67 -17.50 2.56
CA ASP A 109 -9.70 -18.83 1.93
C ASP A 109 -9.61 -18.79 0.40
N GLY A 110 -9.00 -17.77 -0.18
CA GLY A 110 -8.96 -17.53 -1.62
C GLY A 110 -10.28 -17.03 -2.21
N LYS A 111 -11.29 -16.66 -1.39
CA LYS A 111 -12.63 -16.29 -1.86
C LYS A 111 -12.77 -14.77 -2.01
N PRO A 112 -12.93 -14.23 -3.25
CA PRO A 112 -13.14 -12.79 -3.47
C PRO A 112 -14.36 -12.23 -2.74
N SER A 113 -15.41 -13.03 -2.56
CA SER A 113 -16.62 -12.63 -1.82
C SER A 113 -16.36 -12.39 -0.33
N LEU A 114 -15.51 -13.20 0.30
CA LEU A 114 -15.10 -13.00 1.70
C LEU A 114 -14.20 -11.78 1.84
N LEU A 115 -13.25 -11.60 0.91
CA LEU A 115 -12.42 -10.41 0.84
C LEU A 115 -13.29 -9.15 0.75
N LYS A 116 -14.25 -9.11 -0.18
CA LYS A 116 -15.20 -8.00 -0.33
C LYS A 116 -15.96 -7.69 0.96
N ARG A 117 -16.41 -8.72 1.69
CA ARG A 117 -17.16 -8.55 2.95
C ARG A 117 -16.29 -7.96 4.07
N ARG A 118 -15.00 -8.29 4.11
CA ARG A 118 -14.07 -7.83 5.15
C ARG A 118 -13.28 -6.58 4.75
N ALA A 119 -13.35 -6.17 3.49
CA ALA A 119 -12.53 -5.11 2.90
C ALA A 119 -12.59 -3.80 3.67
N ASN A 120 -13.74 -3.41 4.22
CA ASN A 120 -13.84 -2.16 4.97
C ASN A 120 -13.00 -2.19 6.25
N GLY A 121 -13.09 -3.26 7.06
CA GLY A 121 -12.30 -3.35 8.29
C GLY A 121 -10.79 -3.48 8.02
N PHE A 122 -10.40 -4.15 6.93
CA PHE A 122 -9.00 -4.15 6.51
C PHE A 122 -8.55 -2.79 6.01
N ALA A 123 -9.41 -2.06 5.28
CA ALA A 123 -9.10 -0.73 4.79
C ALA A 123 -8.93 0.27 5.94
N ASP A 124 -9.74 0.19 7.00
CA ASP A 124 -9.58 1.02 8.20
C ASP A 124 -8.21 0.79 8.88
N GLY A 125 -7.78 -0.46 9.01
CA GLY A 125 -6.46 -0.80 9.53
C GLY A 125 -5.32 -0.33 8.62
N PHE A 126 -5.50 -0.46 7.30
CA PHE A 126 -4.53 -0.02 6.31
C PHE A 126 -4.38 1.49 6.34
N TYR A 127 -5.51 2.20 6.40
CA TYR A 127 -5.55 3.65 6.55
C TYR A 127 -4.78 4.13 7.78
N ALA A 128 -5.04 3.52 8.95
CA ALA A 128 -4.36 3.88 10.18
C ALA A 128 -2.84 3.66 10.11
N ALA A 129 -2.40 2.53 9.53
CA ALA A 129 -0.98 2.23 9.35
C ALA A 129 -0.30 3.19 8.36
N THR A 130 -0.94 3.48 7.22
CA THR A 130 -0.42 4.44 6.24
C THR A 130 -0.31 5.86 6.79
N LEU A 131 -1.25 6.27 7.65
CA LEU A 131 -1.16 7.57 8.33
C LEU A 131 0.04 7.65 9.27
N GLN A 132 0.34 6.59 10.02
CA GLN A 132 1.51 6.54 10.89
C GLN A 132 2.80 6.69 10.10
N LEU A 133 2.93 5.97 8.97
CA LEU A 133 4.06 6.08 8.06
C LEU A 133 4.20 7.51 7.50
N LYS A 134 3.08 8.12 7.11
CA LYS A 134 3.08 9.51 6.61
C LYS A 134 3.59 10.51 7.64
N TYR A 135 3.20 10.37 8.91
CA TYR A 135 3.68 11.26 9.96
C TYR A 135 5.16 11.07 10.23
N GLN A 136 5.64 9.83 10.30
CA GLN A 136 7.06 9.53 10.48
C GLN A 136 7.92 10.13 9.36
N SER A 137 7.54 9.94 8.10
CA SER A 137 8.29 10.53 6.98
C SER A 137 8.26 12.07 6.96
N SER A 138 7.19 12.69 7.49
CA SER A 138 7.11 14.16 7.54
C SER A 138 7.95 14.75 8.67
N GLU A 139 8.14 14.01 9.76
CA GLU A 139 9.01 14.39 10.88
C GLU A 139 10.49 14.30 10.46
N ASP A 140 10.87 13.23 9.76
CA ASP A 140 12.23 13.05 9.22
C ASP A 140 12.64 14.17 8.25
N ASP A 141 11.73 14.64 7.38
CA ASP A 141 11.98 15.77 6.47
C ASP A 141 12.14 17.13 7.19
N SER A 142 11.64 17.25 8.43
CA SER A 142 11.66 18.50 9.19
C SER A 142 12.94 18.71 10.01
N ASP A 143 13.61 17.62 10.41
CA ASP A 143 14.84 17.65 11.20
C ASP A 143 16.11 18.00 10.36
N GLU A 144 16.02 18.03 9.03
CA GLU A 144 17.11 18.49 8.15
C GLU A 144 17.17 20.03 7.96
N SER A 145 16.30 20.80 8.61
CA SER A 145 16.18 22.25 8.39
C SER A 145 16.75 23.17 9.49
N THR A 146 17.57 22.65 10.41
CA THR A 146 18.22 23.47 11.45
C THR A 146 19.72 23.19 11.54
N ASP A 147 20.51 23.73 10.61
CA ASP A 147 21.94 24.04 10.81
C ASP A 147 22.47 24.94 9.67
N GLU A 148 21.95 26.17 9.56
CA GLU A 148 22.74 27.29 9.04
C GLU A 148 22.54 28.50 9.97
N GLU A 149 22.97 28.35 11.22
CA GLU A 149 23.22 29.50 12.09
C GLU A 149 24.60 30.09 11.77
N SER A 150 24.58 31.37 11.39
CA SER A 150 25.57 32.37 11.77
C SER A 150 27.02 32.20 11.27
N ILE A 151 27.33 32.85 10.15
CA ILE A 151 28.60 33.62 10.05
C ILE A 151 28.26 35.07 9.68
N GLN A 152 28.20 35.91 10.71
CA GLN A 152 28.39 37.35 10.62
C GLN A 152 29.86 37.64 10.30
N GLN A 153 30.14 38.47 9.29
CA GLN A 153 30.85 39.77 9.38
C GLN A 153 31.17 40.32 7.99
#